data_AF-A0A937S240-F1
#
_entry.id   AF-A0A937S240-F1
#
_cell.length_a   1.000
_cell.length_b   1.000
_cell.length_c   1.000
_cell.angle_alpha   90.00
_cell.angle_beta   90.00
_cell.angle_gamma   90.00
#
_symmetry.space_group_name_H-M   'P 1'
#
loop_
_entity.id
_entity.type
_entity.pdbx_description
1 polymer ?
#
loop_
_entity_poly.entity_id
_entity_poly.type
_entity_poly.pdbx_seq_one_letter_code
_entity_poly.pdbx_strand_id
1 'polypeptide(L)'
;MAKLDQAQGQLQSMASVAIRPLEELEELEALKTENERLQAELIQFQQLKQLFTGSAPVTPIPTPVVPVPSRVQPTIAGHTPQRRIRDQASALEKIDEAISLIIAWNDDPVRAFNDKWFIGVPALLALLRGNDYSASQGRVQQALATVDQKIESHHQRHGLGQRHNVRHNNPINQIISM
;
A
#
# COMPACT_ATOMS: atom_id res chain seq x y z
N MET A 1 -17.79 28.35 55.18
CA MET A 1 -18.51 27.35 54.37
C MET A 1 -18.09 27.30 52.90
N ALA A 2 -17.33 28.26 52.35
CA ALA A 2 -16.96 28.28 50.92
C ALA A 2 -15.78 27.38 50.49
N LYS A 3 -15.07 26.72 51.42
CA LYS A 3 -13.89 25.88 51.09
C LYS A 3 -14.22 24.40 50.85
N LEU A 4 -15.44 23.96 51.14
CA LEU A 4 -15.85 22.57 50.96
C LEU A 4 -16.35 22.30 49.52
N ASP A 5 -17.05 23.26 48.91
CA ASP A 5 -17.54 23.19 47.52
C ASP A 5 -16.39 23.12 46.49
N GLN A 6 -15.30 23.85 46.75
CA GLN A 6 -14.17 23.90 45.81
C GLN A 6 -13.39 22.58 45.75
N ALA A 7 -13.43 21.79 46.82
CA ALA A 7 -12.81 20.45 46.86
C ALA A 7 -13.65 19.39 46.12
N GLN A 8 -14.99 19.53 46.11
CA GLN A 8 -15.87 18.60 45.38
C GLN A 8 -15.85 18.83 43.86
N GLY A 9 -15.69 20.07 43.39
CA GLY A 9 -15.54 20.36 41.96
C GLY A 9 -14.26 19.80 41.33
N GLN A 10 -13.14 19.77 42.07
CA GLN A 10 -11.88 19.23 41.55
C GLN A 10 -11.88 17.70 41.42
N LEU A 11 -12.54 16.98 42.32
CA LEU A 11 -12.65 15.52 42.24
C LEU A 11 -13.53 15.04 41.08
N GLN A 12 -14.56 15.79 40.69
CA GLN A 12 -15.35 15.47 39.48
C GLN A 12 -14.56 15.72 38.19
N SER A 13 -13.70 16.75 38.14
CA SER A 13 -12.89 17.00 36.94
C SER A 13 -11.79 15.96 36.71
N MET A 14 -11.28 15.33 37.77
CA MET A 14 -10.26 14.27 37.64
C MET A 14 -10.87 12.90 37.31
N ALA A 15 -12.14 12.65 37.66
CA ALA A 15 -12.84 11.43 37.28
C ALA A 15 -13.20 11.38 35.78
N SER A 16 -13.41 12.53 35.12
CA SER A 16 -13.72 12.57 33.68
C SER A 16 -12.50 12.43 32.76
N VAL A 17 -11.26 12.51 33.27
CA VAL A 17 -10.05 12.41 32.45
C VAL A 17 -9.51 10.96 32.38
N ALA A 18 -9.92 10.08 33.29
CA ALA A 18 -9.41 8.71 33.37
C ALA A 18 -10.23 7.67 32.59
N ILE A 19 -11.39 8.04 32.00
CA ILE A 19 -12.31 7.08 31.33
C ILE A 19 -12.06 6.99 29.81
N ARG A 20 -11.39 7.99 29.21
CA ARG A 20 -11.09 8.01 27.76
C ARG A 20 -10.16 6.91 27.22
N PRO A 21 -9.21 6.31 27.96
CA PRO A 21 -8.32 5.29 27.39
C PRO A 21 -8.96 3.91 27.21
N LEU A 22 -10.13 3.64 27.81
CA LEU A 22 -10.74 2.30 27.74
C LEU A 22 -11.60 2.12 26.48
N GLU A 23 -12.36 3.13 26.06
CA GLU A 23 -13.20 3.05 24.86
C GLU A 23 -12.37 2.94 23.57
N GLU A 24 -11.20 3.60 23.52
CA GLU A 24 -10.27 3.56 22.38
C GLU A 24 -9.60 2.18 22.23
N LEU A 25 -9.42 1.44 23.33
CA LEU A 25 -8.95 0.06 23.31
C LEU A 25 -10.01 -0.91 22.79
N GLU A 26 -11.27 -0.74 23.19
CA GLU A 26 -12.39 -1.54 22.66
C GLU A 26 -12.62 -1.29 21.17
N GLU A 27 -12.47 -0.04 20.71
CA GLU A 27 -12.58 0.31 19.29
C GLU A 27 -11.44 -0.31 18.46
N LEU A 28 -10.21 -0.32 18.99
CA LEU A 28 -9.07 -1.00 18.34
C LEU A 28 -9.28 -2.51 18.25
N GLU A 29 -9.84 -3.14 19.27
CA GLU A 29 -10.13 -4.57 19.26
C GLU A 29 -11.27 -4.91 18.28
N ALA A 30 -12.30 -4.07 18.21
CA ALA A 30 -13.37 -4.18 17.22
C ALA A 30 -12.84 -4.02 15.78
N LEU A 31 -11.97 -3.04 15.54
CA LEU A 31 -11.30 -2.81 14.25
C LEU A 31 -10.39 -3.96 13.84
N LYS A 32 -9.71 -4.59 14.80
CA LYS A 32 -8.88 -5.77 14.54
C LYS A 32 -9.74 -6.97 14.15
N THR A 33 -10.85 -7.18 14.87
CA THR A 33 -11.79 -8.26 14.60
C THR A 33 -12.41 -8.11 13.21
N GLU A 34 -12.81 -6.89 12.83
CA GLU A 34 -13.36 -6.63 11.49
C GLU A 34 -12.30 -6.80 10.40
N ASN A 35 -11.04 -6.42 10.65
CA ASN A 35 -9.95 -6.71 9.72
C ASN A 35 -9.72 -8.21 9.52
N GLU A 36 -9.73 -9.00 10.60
CA GLU A 36 -9.60 -10.46 10.51
C GLU A 36 -10.77 -11.08 9.72
N ARG A 37 -11.99 -10.57 9.92
CA ARG A 37 -13.17 -10.96 9.15
C ARG A 37 -13.03 -10.62 7.67
N LEU A 38 -12.61 -9.40 7.33
CA LEU A 38 -12.41 -8.96 5.95
C LEU A 38 -11.29 -9.75 5.26
N GLN A 39 -10.23 -10.11 5.98
CA GLN A 39 -9.19 -11.00 5.45
C GLN A 39 -9.73 -12.41 5.15
N ALA A 40 -10.55 -12.96 6.05
CA ALA A 40 -11.19 -14.26 5.83
C ALA A 40 -12.13 -14.24 4.61
N GLU A 41 -12.89 -13.15 4.41
CA GLU A 41 -13.76 -12.96 3.26
C GLU A 41 -12.97 -12.86 1.94
N LEU A 42 -11.81 -12.17 1.97
CA LEU A 42 -10.90 -12.08 0.83
C LEU A 42 -10.32 -13.45 0.45
N ILE A 43 -9.90 -14.25 1.44
CA ILE A 43 -9.43 -15.63 1.23
C ILE A 43 -10.55 -16.48 0.61
N GLN A 44 -11.77 -16.38 1.14
CA GLN A 44 -12.92 -17.11 0.62
C GLN A 44 -13.23 -16.70 -0.83
N PHE A 45 -13.21 -15.41 -1.14
CA PHE A 45 -13.41 -14.90 -2.50
C PHE A 45 -12.31 -15.39 -3.45
N GLN A 46 -11.06 -15.46 -2.98
CA GLN A 46 -9.95 -16.00 -3.76
C GLN A 46 -10.12 -17.49 -4.04
N GLN A 47 -10.57 -18.28 -3.06
CA GLN A 47 -10.91 -19.70 -3.25
C GLN A 47 -12.07 -19.88 -4.23
N LEU A 48 -13.11 -19.05 -4.12
CA LEU A 48 -14.24 -19.06 -5.05
C LEU A 48 -13.78 -18.75 -6.48
N LYS A 49 -12.91 -17.75 -6.64
CA LYS A 49 -12.31 -17.40 -7.92
C LYS A 49 -11.49 -18.55 -8.50
N GLN A 50 -10.77 -19.33 -7.69
CA GLN A 50 -10.06 -20.52 -8.15
C GLN A 50 -11.02 -21.61 -8.67
N LEU A 51 -12.19 -21.77 -8.04
CA LEU A 51 -13.23 -22.70 -8.50
C LEU A 51 -13.86 -22.29 -9.85
N PHE A 52 -14.03 -20.99 -10.10
CA PHE A 52 -14.60 -20.49 -11.37
C PHE A 52 -13.58 -20.32 -12.50
N THR A 53 -12.28 -20.25 -12.20
CA THR A 53 -11.21 -20.06 -13.20
C THR A 53 -10.58 -21.37 -13.69
N GLY A 54 -11.03 -22.53 -13.20
CA GLY A 54 -10.67 -23.84 -13.76
C GLY A 54 -9.17 -24.15 -13.73
N SER A 55 -8.40 -23.56 -12.82
CA SER A 55 -7.02 -23.97 -12.55
C SER A 55 -7.00 -24.86 -11.32
N ALA A 56 -6.64 -26.13 -11.55
CA ALA A 56 -6.66 -27.19 -10.55
C ALA A 56 -5.81 -26.87 -9.30
N PRO A 57 -6.19 -27.43 -8.14
CA PRO A 57 -5.42 -27.29 -6.91
C PRO A 57 -4.11 -28.08 -7.02
N VAL A 58 -2.98 -27.44 -6.72
CA VAL A 58 -1.69 -28.14 -6.55
C VAL A 58 -1.67 -28.72 -5.14
N THR A 59 -2.21 -29.93 -4.98
CA THR A 59 -1.93 -30.78 -3.82
C THR A 59 -0.64 -31.58 -4.06
N PRO A 60 0.26 -31.70 -3.07
CA PRO A 60 1.42 -32.57 -3.16
C PRO A 60 0.98 -34.00 -2.83
N ILE A 61 1.09 -34.93 -3.78
CA ILE A 61 0.89 -36.36 -3.55
C ILE A 61 2.23 -37.10 -3.75
N PRO A 62 2.64 -37.97 -2.81
CA PRO A 62 3.79 -38.86 -2.94
C PRO A 62 3.42 -40.16 -3.66
N THR A 63 4.42 -40.84 -4.25
CA THR A 63 4.49 -42.22 -4.84
C THR A 63 4.76 -42.26 -6.36
N PRO A 64 5.18 -43.40 -6.95
CA PRO A 64 6.38 -44.20 -6.68
C PRO A 64 7.24 -44.38 -7.96
N VAL A 65 8.46 -44.88 -7.77
CA VAL A 65 9.48 -45.16 -8.81
C VAL A 65 9.04 -46.27 -9.76
N VAL A 66 9.00 -46.01 -11.08
CA VAL A 66 9.17 -47.02 -12.14
C VAL A 66 10.01 -46.41 -13.29
N PRO A 67 11.07 -47.09 -13.76
CA PRO A 67 11.95 -46.59 -14.81
C PRO A 67 11.51 -47.09 -16.19
N VAL A 68 11.41 -46.19 -17.18
CA VAL A 68 11.39 -46.55 -18.61
C VAL A 68 12.27 -45.56 -19.38
N PRO A 69 13.10 -46.01 -20.34
CA PRO A 69 14.27 -45.27 -20.79
C PRO A 69 14.00 -44.38 -22.02
N SER A 70 14.68 -43.24 -21.98
CA SER A 70 15.28 -42.48 -23.08
C SER A 70 14.53 -42.34 -24.40
N ARG A 71 14.09 -41.10 -24.69
CA ARG A 71 14.23 -40.52 -26.03
C ARG A 71 14.73 -39.09 -25.96
N VAL A 72 15.83 -38.88 -26.67
CA VAL A 72 16.67 -37.69 -26.73
C VAL A 72 15.93 -36.53 -27.41
N GLN A 73 15.84 -35.38 -26.74
CA GLN A 73 15.65 -34.08 -27.39
C GLN A 73 16.58 -33.03 -26.77
N PRO A 74 17.03 -32.05 -27.56
CA PRO A 74 18.20 -31.23 -27.25
C PRO A 74 17.87 -30.20 -26.18
N THR A 75 18.81 -30.08 -25.25
CA THR A 75 18.85 -29.16 -24.12
C THR A 75 18.81 -27.69 -24.61
N ILE A 76 17.63 -27.08 -24.67
CA ILE A 76 17.53 -25.61 -24.56
C ILE A 76 17.59 -25.31 -23.07
N ALA A 77 18.75 -24.78 -22.67
CA ALA A 77 19.09 -24.48 -21.31
C ALA A 77 18.04 -23.57 -20.63
N GLY A 78 17.53 -24.08 -19.51
CA GLY A 78 16.91 -23.41 -18.37
C GLY A 78 16.56 -21.93 -18.51
N HIS A 79 15.27 -21.66 -18.64
CA HIS A 79 14.69 -20.42 -18.12
C HIS A 79 13.87 -20.77 -16.89
N THR A 80 14.56 -20.81 -15.75
CA THR A 80 13.92 -20.78 -14.44
C THR A 80 13.05 -19.51 -14.36
N PRO A 81 11.74 -19.60 -14.06
CA PRO A 81 10.84 -18.44 -13.96
C PRO A 81 11.16 -17.52 -12.76
N GLN A 82 12.13 -17.92 -11.93
CA GLN A 82 12.45 -17.28 -10.65
C GLN A 82 13.05 -15.88 -10.78
N ARG A 83 13.72 -15.56 -11.91
CA ARG A 83 14.30 -14.23 -12.14
C ARG A 83 13.21 -13.16 -12.31
N ARG A 84 12.14 -13.48 -13.06
CA ARG A 84 11.05 -12.54 -13.34
C ARG A 84 10.26 -12.11 -12.11
N ILE A 85 10.13 -12.99 -11.11
CA ILE A 85 9.37 -12.71 -9.89
C ILE A 85 10.16 -11.76 -8.97
N ARG A 86 11.48 -11.97 -8.85
CA ARG A 86 12.36 -11.11 -8.05
C ARG A 86 12.44 -9.69 -8.63
N ASP A 87 12.54 -9.59 -9.95
CA ASP A 87 12.54 -8.29 -10.65
C ASP A 87 11.17 -7.60 -10.57
N GLN A 88 10.07 -8.36 -10.39
CA GLN A 88 8.73 -7.80 -10.20
C GLN A 88 8.47 -7.27 -8.79
N ALA A 89 8.88 -8.01 -7.75
CA ALA A 89 8.74 -7.56 -6.36
C ALA A 89 9.54 -6.27 -6.13
N SER A 90 10.80 -6.26 -6.58
CA SER A 90 11.66 -5.07 -6.51
C SER A 90 11.06 -3.87 -7.27
N ALA A 91 10.32 -4.14 -8.34
CA ALA A 91 9.71 -3.08 -9.12
C ALA A 91 8.51 -2.40 -8.45
N LEU A 92 7.70 -3.17 -7.72
CA LEU A 92 6.58 -2.63 -6.95
C LEU A 92 7.09 -1.89 -5.72
N GLU A 93 8.09 -2.43 -5.03
CA GLU A 93 8.75 -1.76 -3.90
C GLU A 93 9.25 -0.36 -4.27
N LYS A 94 9.89 -0.21 -5.44
CA LYS A 94 10.35 1.10 -5.94
C LYS A 94 9.20 2.06 -6.22
N ILE A 95 8.05 1.56 -6.70
CA ILE A 95 6.88 2.40 -6.93
C ILE A 95 6.26 2.84 -5.58
N ASP A 96 6.18 1.93 -4.61
CA ASP A 96 5.66 2.22 -3.27
C ASP A 96 6.55 3.21 -2.51
N GLU A 97 7.87 3.09 -2.66
CA GLU A 97 8.85 4.05 -2.16
C GLU A 97 8.62 5.44 -2.77
N ALA A 98 8.45 5.52 -4.10
CA ALA A 98 8.16 6.77 -4.80
C ALA A 98 6.82 7.41 -4.35
N ILE A 99 5.78 6.61 -4.15
CA ILE A 99 4.49 7.08 -3.61
C ILE A 99 4.69 7.65 -2.20
N SER A 100 5.40 6.92 -1.34
CA SER A 100 5.64 7.30 0.05
C SER A 100 6.43 8.60 0.16
N LEU A 101 7.42 8.80 -0.72
CA LEU A 101 8.20 10.04 -0.80
C LEU A 101 7.34 11.24 -1.17
N ILE A 102 6.44 11.12 -2.16
CA ILE A 102 5.54 12.22 -2.52
C ILE A 102 4.54 12.52 -1.40
N ILE A 103 4.05 11.48 -0.69
CA ILE A 103 3.19 11.67 0.48
C ILE A 103 3.93 12.46 1.56
N ALA A 104 5.13 12.01 1.95
CA ALA A 104 5.95 12.68 2.96
C ALA A 104 6.28 14.13 2.57
N TRP A 105 6.61 14.36 1.30
CA TRP A 105 6.85 15.70 0.76
C TRP A 105 5.63 16.61 0.92
N ASN A 106 4.43 16.13 0.53
CA ASN A 106 3.20 16.90 0.64
C ASN A 106 2.74 17.11 2.08
N ASP A 107 3.11 16.22 2.99
CA ASP A 107 2.71 16.24 4.40
C ASP A 107 3.47 17.24 5.25
N ASP A 108 4.55 17.80 4.73
CA ASP A 108 5.23 18.94 5.32
C ASP A 108 4.24 20.12 5.49
N PRO A 109 3.93 20.54 6.74
CA PRO A 109 2.95 21.58 7.01
C PRO A 109 3.43 22.97 6.59
N VAL A 110 4.75 23.16 6.40
CA VAL A 110 5.34 24.44 5.97
C VAL A 110 5.26 24.57 4.45
N ARG A 111 5.01 23.48 3.72
CA ARG A 111 4.98 23.46 2.26
C ARG A 111 3.73 24.12 1.72
N ALA A 112 3.94 25.12 0.85
CA ALA A 112 2.85 25.80 0.16
C ALA A 112 2.09 24.84 -0.77
N PHE A 113 0.79 25.10 -0.96
CA PHE A 113 -0.08 24.27 -1.81
C PHE A 113 0.49 24.07 -3.23
N ASN A 114 1.07 25.12 -3.83
CA ASN A 114 1.62 25.06 -5.19
C ASN A 114 2.91 24.23 -5.31
N ASP A 115 3.53 23.86 -4.19
CA ASP A 115 4.76 23.04 -4.17
C ASP A 115 4.46 21.56 -3.89
N LYS A 116 3.19 21.23 -3.64
CA LYS A 116 2.72 19.86 -3.43
C LYS A 116 2.48 19.20 -4.78
N TRP A 117 2.49 17.87 -4.81
CA TRP A 117 2.38 17.11 -6.05
C TRP A 117 1.19 16.15 -6.01
N PHE A 118 0.35 16.19 -7.04
CA PHE A 118 -0.67 15.16 -7.25
C PHE A 118 0.01 13.83 -7.63
N ILE A 119 -0.34 12.76 -6.91
CA ILE A 119 0.23 11.43 -7.13
C ILE A 119 -0.54 10.77 -8.28
N GLY A 120 0.10 10.68 -9.44
CA GLY A 120 -0.45 10.01 -10.62
C GLY A 120 0.66 9.43 -11.49
N VAL A 121 0.26 8.69 -12.53
CA VAL A 121 1.19 7.98 -13.41
C VAL A 121 2.32 8.88 -13.94
N PRO A 122 2.07 10.10 -14.47
CA PRO A 122 3.14 10.92 -15.03
C PRO A 122 4.16 11.36 -13.98
N ALA A 123 3.70 11.71 -12.77
CA ALA A 123 4.58 12.13 -11.67
C ALA A 123 5.45 10.97 -11.20
N LEU A 124 4.87 9.78 -11.00
CA LEU A 124 5.63 8.60 -10.59
C LEU A 124 6.64 8.18 -11.65
N LEU A 125 6.28 8.16 -12.94
CA LEU A 125 7.23 7.82 -14.00
C LEU A 125 8.39 8.83 -14.10
N ALA A 126 8.13 10.12 -13.89
CA ALA A 126 9.16 11.14 -13.88
C ALA A 126 10.10 10.98 -12.67
N LEU A 127 9.54 10.74 -11.48
CA LEU A 127 10.32 10.52 -10.26
C LEU A 127 11.21 9.28 -10.39
N LEU A 128 10.65 8.15 -10.80
CA LEU A 128 11.40 6.90 -10.98
C LEU A 128 12.53 7.06 -12.00
N ARG A 129 12.25 7.67 -13.16
CA ARG A 129 13.25 7.89 -14.22
C ARG A 129 14.40 8.78 -13.76
N GLY A 130 14.12 9.74 -12.88
CA GLY A 130 15.15 10.60 -12.31
C GLY A 130 16.11 9.90 -11.35
N ASN A 131 15.76 8.69 -10.88
CA ASN A 131 16.55 7.89 -9.94
C ASN A 131 17.03 6.58 -10.59
N ASP A 132 17.38 6.64 -11.89
CA ASP A 132 17.90 5.53 -12.70
C ASP A 132 17.02 4.27 -12.74
N TYR A 133 15.72 4.43 -12.47
CA TYR A 133 14.77 3.33 -12.46
C TYR A 133 13.63 3.58 -13.45
N SER A 134 13.17 2.53 -14.14
CA SER A 134 12.10 2.64 -15.12
C SER A 134 11.04 1.58 -14.87
N ALA A 135 9.79 2.02 -14.75
CA ALA A 135 8.62 1.16 -14.68
C ALA A 135 7.74 1.37 -15.91
N SER A 136 7.03 0.32 -16.32
CA SER A 136 5.99 0.46 -17.34
C SER A 136 4.79 1.22 -16.77
N GLN A 137 4.11 1.98 -17.62
CA GLN A 137 2.87 2.68 -17.24
C GLN A 137 1.83 1.75 -16.62
N GLY A 138 1.64 0.54 -17.19
CA GLY A 138 0.68 -0.43 -16.66
C GLY A 138 1.05 -0.92 -15.25
N ARG A 139 2.33 -1.06 -14.93
CA ARG A 139 2.78 -1.46 -13.59
C ARG A 139 2.54 -0.34 -12.57
N VAL A 140 2.79 0.91 -12.95
CA VAL A 140 2.47 2.07 -12.10
C VAL A 140 0.96 2.19 -11.86
N GLN A 141 0.14 1.98 -12.88
CA GLN A 141 -1.32 1.96 -12.74
C GLN A 141 -1.79 0.85 -11.78
N GLN A 142 -1.21 -0.35 -11.87
CA GLN A 142 -1.54 -1.46 -10.98
C GLN A 142 -1.17 -1.15 -9.52
N ALA A 143 -0.01 -0.53 -9.29
CA ALA A 143 0.39 -0.10 -7.96
C ALA A 143 -0.56 0.95 -7.40
N LEU A 144 -0.88 1.99 -8.20
CA LEU A 144 -1.84 3.03 -7.81
C LEU A 144 -3.22 2.45 -7.45
N ALA A 145 -3.72 1.50 -8.26
CA ALA A 145 -5.01 0.84 -7.99
C ALA A 145 -5.03 0.05 -6.67
N THR A 146 -3.88 -0.42 -6.20
CA THR A 146 -3.76 -1.18 -4.95
C THR A 146 -3.86 -0.26 -3.71
N VAL A 147 -3.45 1.00 -3.84
CA VAL A 147 -3.45 1.99 -2.75
C VAL A 147 -4.37 3.19 -3.03
N ASP A 148 -5.35 3.02 -3.92
CA ASP A 148 -6.18 4.08 -4.48
C ASP A 148 -6.89 4.91 -3.42
N GLN A 149 -7.54 4.25 -2.45
CA GLN A 149 -8.25 4.93 -1.36
C GLN A 149 -7.32 5.80 -0.49
N LYS A 150 -6.10 5.34 -0.22
CA LYS A 150 -5.10 6.09 0.56
C LYS A 150 -4.65 7.32 -0.20
N ILE A 151 -4.40 7.17 -1.50
CA ILE A 151 -3.97 8.26 -2.38
C ILE A 151 -5.09 9.29 -2.56
N GLU A 152 -6.32 8.85 -2.78
CA GLU A 152 -7.47 9.73 -2.92
C GLU A 152 -7.72 10.53 -1.63
N SER A 153 -7.68 9.88 -0.46
CA SER A 153 -7.78 10.56 0.84
C SER A 153 -6.66 11.61 1.02
N HIS A 154 -5.44 11.28 0.58
CA HIS A 154 -4.30 12.19 0.60
C HIS A 154 -4.53 13.41 -0.31
N HIS A 155 -5.06 13.19 -1.52
CA HIS A 155 -5.39 14.25 -2.46
C HIS A 155 -6.47 15.17 -1.92
N GLN A 156 -7.54 14.61 -1.35
CA GLN A 156 -8.63 15.38 -0.75
C GLN A 156 -8.15 16.24 0.42
N ARG A 157 -7.35 15.67 1.33
CA ARG A 157 -6.77 16.41 2.47
C ARG A 157 -5.95 17.63 2.05
N HIS A 158 -5.22 17.53 0.94
CA HIS A 158 -4.39 18.62 0.43
C HIS A 158 -5.05 19.45 -0.67
N GLY A 159 -6.28 19.12 -1.10
CA GLY A 159 -6.97 19.81 -2.20
C GLY A 159 -6.34 19.61 -3.58
N LEU A 160 -5.66 18.48 -3.82
CA LEU A 160 -4.92 18.21 -5.05
C LEU A 160 -5.82 17.57 -6.11
N GLY A 161 -6.02 18.27 -7.23
CA GLY A 161 -6.75 17.73 -8.38
C GLY A 161 -5.83 17.13 -9.45
N GLN A 162 -6.39 16.33 -10.37
CA GLN A 162 -5.63 15.70 -11.47
C GLN A 162 -4.80 16.68 -12.33
N ARG A 163 -5.28 17.92 -12.48
CA ARG A 163 -4.60 18.98 -13.26
C ARG A 163 -3.61 19.81 -12.44
N HIS A 164 -3.44 19.53 -11.15
CA HIS A 164 -2.56 20.30 -10.26
C HIS A 164 -1.13 20.35 -10.81
N ASN A 165 -0.62 19.20 -11.26
CA ASN A 165 0.75 19.05 -11.75
C ASN A 165 1.07 19.85 -13.02
N VAL A 166 0.06 20.29 -13.79
CA VAL A 166 0.26 21.04 -15.05
C VAL A 166 0.90 22.40 -14.81
N ARG A 167 0.79 22.94 -13.59
CA ARG A 167 1.30 24.27 -13.22
C ARG A 167 2.75 24.26 -12.76
N HIS A 168 3.37 23.09 -12.59
CA HIS A 168 4.76 23.01 -12.15
C HIS A 168 5.69 23.23 -13.34
N ASN A 169 6.60 24.19 -13.19
CA ASN A 169 7.58 24.52 -14.22
C ASN A 169 8.73 23.50 -14.28
N ASN A 170 9.03 22.87 -13.15
CA ASN A 170 10.11 21.90 -13.02
C ASN A 170 9.54 20.50 -12.85
N PRO A 171 10.18 19.47 -13.43
CA PRO A 171 9.78 18.09 -13.22
C PRO A 171 10.06 17.66 -11.77
N ILE A 172 9.23 16.75 -11.26
CA ILE A 172 9.25 16.32 -9.86
C ILE A 172 10.60 15.78 -9.39
N ASN A 173 11.38 15.14 -10.28
CA ASN A 173 12.68 14.56 -9.95
C ASN A 173 13.80 15.59 -9.74
N GLN A 174 13.57 16.86 -10.07
CA GLN A 174 14.48 17.95 -9.70
C GLN A 174 14.19 18.49 -8.29
N ILE A 175 13.07 18.09 -7.71
CA ILE A 175 12.54 18.64 -6.45
C ILE A 175 12.56 17.56 -5.35
N ILE A 176 12.14 16.34 -5.70
CA ILE A 176 12.11 15.18 -4.82
C ILE A 176 13.12 14.16 -5.35
N SER A 177 14.01 13.68 -4.49
CA SER A 177 14.97 12.60 -4.78
C SER A 177 14.61 11.36 -3.97
N MET A 178 14.89 10.18 -4.53
CA MET A 178 14.72 8.89 -3.86
C MET A 178 16.02 8.45 -3.18
#